data_AF-A0A3D3L4N7-F1
#
_entry.id   AF-A0A3D3L4N7-F1
#
_cell.length_a   1.000
_cell.length_b   1.000
_cell.length_c   1.000
_cell.angle_alpha   90.00
_cell.angle_beta   90.00
_cell.angle_gamma   90.00
#
_symmetry.space_group_name_H-M   'P 1'
#
loop_
_entity.id
_entity.type
_entity.pdbx_description
1 polymer ?
#
loop_
_entity_poly.entity_id
_entity_poly.type
_entity_poly.pdbx_seq_one_letter_code
_entity_poly.pdbx_strand_id
1 'polypeptide(L)'
;MKATIEIPDELYRRVKAKTALQGRAIREVTVELYQRWLEGDAAGEAAEKPFVSAYEMMKDYCGKYNSGISDLSTNPVHLEGFGSDSMGHR
;
A
#
# COMPACT_ATOMS: atom_id res chain seq x y z
N MET A 1 26.34 5.89 20.75
CA MET A 1 25.91 6.40 22.07
C MET A 1 25.10 5.31 22.76
N LYS A 2 25.19 5.18 24.10
CA LYS A 2 24.35 4.26 24.90
C LYS A 2 23.36 5.10 25.70
N ALA A 3 22.09 4.71 25.68
CA ALA A 3 21.03 5.31 26.49
C ALA A 3 20.30 4.19 27.24
N THR A 4 19.85 4.49 28.45
CA THR A 4 19.01 3.59 29.27
C THR A 4 17.65 4.24 29.40
N ILE A 5 16.60 3.52 29.03
CA ILE A 5 15.21 3.97 29.10
C ILE A 5 14.42 2.98 29.96
N GLU A 6 13.55 3.50 30.83
CA GLU A 6 12.64 2.67 31.61
C GLU A 6 11.36 2.43 30.79
N ILE A 7 11.04 1.17 30.56
CA ILE A 7 9.86 0.75 29.79
C ILE A 7 8.98 -0.09 30.71
N PRO A 8 7.67 0.17 30.79
CA PRO A 8 6.74 -0.69 31.53
C PRO A 8 6.86 -2.15 31.08
N ASP A 9 6.91 -3.09 32.04
CA ASP A 9 7.19 -4.51 31.75
C ASP A 9 6.17 -5.11 30.77
N GLU A 10 4.89 -4.75 30.91
CA GLU A 10 3.83 -5.22 30.01
C GLU A 10 4.09 -4.79 28.56
N LEU A 11 4.51 -3.55 28.34
CA LEU A 11 4.83 -3.02 27.02
C LEU A 11 6.06 -3.73 26.44
N TYR A 12 7.10 -3.91 27.26
CA TYR A 12 8.31 -4.62 26.85
C TYR A 12 8.01 -6.07 26.43
N ARG A 13 7.17 -6.79 27.19
CA ARG A 13 6.76 -8.16 26.85
C ARG A 13 6.05 -8.24 25.51
N ARG A 14 5.11 -7.33 25.25
CA ARG A 14 4.36 -7.28 23.98
C ARG A 14 5.27 -6.99 22.80
N VAL A 15 6.20 -6.04 22.95
CA VAL A 15 7.19 -5.72 21.91
C VAL A 15 8.10 -6.92 21.67
N LYS A 16 8.64 -7.54 22.72
CA LYS A 16 9.52 -8.71 22.61
C LYS A 16 8.84 -9.87 21.88
N ALA A 17 7.57 -10.15 22.18
CA ALA A 17 6.79 -11.17 21.49
C ALA A 17 6.64 -10.84 19.99
N LYS A 18 6.28 -9.59 19.66
CA LYS A 18 6.11 -9.15 18.27
C LYS A 18 7.41 -9.20 17.48
N THR A 19 8.54 -8.77 18.06
CA THR A 19 9.84 -8.81 17.37
C THR A 19 10.35 -10.24 17.18
N ALA A 20 10.09 -11.12 18.16
CA ALA A 20 10.44 -12.55 18.05
C ALA A 20 9.67 -13.23 16.91
N LEU A 21 8.36 -12.96 16.77
CA LEU A 21 7.55 -13.47 15.66
C LEU A 21 8.05 -12.98 14.30
N GLN A 22 8.59 -11.77 14.23
CA GLN A 22 9.14 -11.19 13.00
C GLN A 22 10.61 -11.58 12.74
N GLY A 23 11.25 -12.31 13.67
CA GLY A 23 12.66 -12.66 13.57
C GLY A 23 13.61 -11.46 13.64
N ARG A 24 13.17 -10.33 14.22
CA ARG A 24 13.94 -9.08 14.27
C ARG A 24 14.45 -8.80 15.69
N ALA A 25 15.60 -8.14 15.78
CA ALA A 25 16.11 -7.69 17.07
C ALA A 25 15.33 -6.48 17.58
N ILE A 26 15.07 -6.42 18.90
CA ILE A 26 14.37 -5.28 19.53
C ILE A 26 15.07 -3.96 19.20
N ARG A 27 16.41 -3.95 19.22
CA ARG A 27 17.22 -2.76 18.91
C ARG A 27 16.93 -2.20 17.51
N GLU A 28 16.82 -3.06 16.50
CA GLU A 28 16.57 -2.63 15.12
C GLU A 28 15.19 -1.99 14.99
N VAL A 29 14.18 -2.64 15.58
CA VAL A 29 12.80 -2.13 15.59
C VAL A 29 12.72 -0.80 16.35
N THR A 30 13.42 -0.68 17.49
CA THR A 30 13.47 0.57 18.25
C THR A 30 14.12 1.71 17.46
N VAL A 31 15.22 1.46 16.75
CA VAL A 31 15.87 2.49 15.91
C VAL A 31 14.96 2.93 14.78
N GLU A 32 14.33 1.98 14.08
CA GLU A 32 13.38 2.27 13.01
C GLU A 32 12.18 3.09 13.52
N LEU A 33 11.66 2.76 14.72
CA LEU A 33 10.58 3.52 15.33
C LEU A 33 11.01 4.95 15.71
N TYR A 34 12.22 5.13 16.24
CA TYR A 34 12.74 6.47 16.50
C TYR A 34 12.94 7.28 15.21
N GLN A 35 13.46 6.66 14.15
CA GLN A 35 13.60 7.30 12.84
C GLN A 35 12.25 7.71 12.29
N ARG A 36 11.28 6.77 12.27
CA ARG A 36 9.90 7.07 11.84
C ARG A 36 9.22 8.13 12.67
N TRP A 37 9.47 8.16 13.98
CA TRP A 37 8.91 9.20 14.85
C TRP A 37 9.51 10.57 14.52
N LEU A 38 10.82 10.65 14.28
CA LEU A 38 11.49 11.89 13.85
C LEU A 38 11.11 12.32 12.42
N GLU A 39 10.90 11.35 11.53
CA GLU A 39 10.36 11.56 10.18
C GLU A 39 8.87 11.92 10.21
N GLY A 40 8.19 11.77 11.36
CA GLY A 40 6.76 11.47 11.43
C GLY A 40 5.93 12.24 12.45
N ASP A 41 6.39 13.39 12.95
CA ASP A 41 5.46 14.54 13.12
C ASP A 41 4.93 15.04 11.76
N ALA A 42 5.38 14.44 10.64
CA ALA A 42 4.74 14.51 9.32
C ALA A 42 3.85 13.29 8.98
N ALA A 43 3.65 12.35 9.90
CA ALA A 43 2.87 11.11 9.68
C ALA A 43 1.71 10.91 10.68
N GLY A 44 1.47 11.90 11.56
CA GLY A 44 0.24 12.02 12.35
C GLY A 44 -0.95 12.51 11.54
N GLU A 45 -0.69 13.11 10.38
CA GLU A 45 -1.63 13.16 9.29
C GLU A 45 -1.31 11.95 8.43
N ALA A 46 -2.21 10.97 8.41
CA ALA A 46 -2.33 10.15 7.22
C ALA A 46 -2.54 11.16 6.11
N ALA A 47 -1.46 11.58 5.43
CA ALA A 47 -1.51 12.40 4.25
C ALA A 47 -2.51 11.67 3.36
N GLU A 48 -3.72 12.22 3.33
CA GLU A 48 -4.82 11.75 2.52
C GLU A 48 -4.26 11.82 1.13
N LYS A 49 -3.71 10.70 0.64
CA LYS A 49 -3.19 10.65 -0.72
C LYS A 49 -4.38 11.10 -1.54
N PRO A 50 -4.28 12.22 -2.26
CA PRO A 50 -5.43 12.73 -3.00
C PRO A 50 -5.93 11.55 -3.82
N PHE A 51 -7.23 11.25 -3.70
CA PHE A 51 -7.82 10.18 -4.47
C PHE A 51 -7.72 10.59 -5.94
N VAL A 52 -6.62 10.20 -6.59
CA VAL A 52 -6.44 10.42 -8.01
C VAL A 52 -7.22 9.33 -8.70
N SER A 53 -8.28 9.73 -9.42
CA SER A 53 -9.06 8.76 -10.17
C SER A 53 -8.21 8.11 -11.27
N ALA A 54 -8.51 6.86 -11.60
CA ALA A 54 -7.85 6.17 -12.72
C ALA A 54 -7.95 6.99 -14.03
N TYR A 55 -9.02 7.77 -14.20
CA TYR A 55 -9.19 8.71 -15.31
C TYR A 55 -8.11 9.80 -15.31
N GLU A 56 -7.88 10.47 -14.19
CA GLU A 56 -6.90 11.56 -14.11
C GLU A 56 -5.47 11.10 -14.40
N MET A 57 -5.11 9.88 -14.01
CA MET A 57 -3.80 9.29 -14.30
C MET A 57 -3.61 8.98 -15.79
N MET A 58 -4.69 8.60 -16.50
CA MET A 58 -4.62 8.04 -17.85
C MET A 58 -5.09 9.01 -18.95
N LYS A 59 -5.65 10.17 -18.60
CA LYS A 59 -6.23 11.13 -19.56
C LYS A 59 -5.28 11.53 -20.69
N ASP A 60 -3.98 11.65 -20.40
CA ASP A 60 -2.97 12.06 -21.38
C ASP A 60 -2.59 10.94 -22.35
N TYR A 61 -3.04 9.70 -22.09
CA TYR A 61 -2.78 8.53 -22.92
C TYR A 61 -4.01 8.10 -23.72
N CYS A 62 -5.21 8.54 -23.32
CA CYS A 62 -6.44 8.31 -24.06
C CYS A 62 -6.37 8.97 -25.45
N GLY A 63 -6.53 8.18 -26.52
CA GLY A 63 -6.62 8.69 -27.89
C GLY A 63 -5.28 9.10 -28.54
N LYS A 64 -4.13 8.86 -27.90
CA LYS A 64 -2.80 9.16 -28.48
C LYS A 64 -2.46 8.33 -29.73
N TYR A 65 -3.11 7.19 -29.91
CA TYR A 65 -2.87 6.30 -31.03
C TYR A 65 -4.16 6.06 -31.80
N ASN A 66 -4.14 6.35 -33.09
CA ASN A 66 -5.21 6.00 -34.02
C ASN A 66 -4.83 4.72 -34.74
N SER A 67 -5.46 3.60 -34.37
CA SER A 67 -5.24 2.29 -34.99
C SER A 67 -5.87 2.17 -36.39
N GLY A 68 -6.67 3.14 -36.82
CA GLY A 68 -7.47 3.04 -38.05
C GLY A 68 -8.67 2.09 -37.94
N ILE A 69 -8.87 1.46 -36.78
CA ILE A 69 -9.98 0.55 -36.48
C ILE A 69 -10.91 1.29 -35.50
N SER A 70 -12.18 1.42 -35.87
CA SER A 70 -13.17 2.21 -35.11
C SER A 70 -13.45 1.68 -33.71
N ASP A 71 -13.30 0.36 -33.52
CA ASP A 71 -13.55 -0.29 -32.25
C ASP A 71 -12.49 -1.36 -31.99
N LEU A 72 -11.58 -1.05 -31.06
CA LEU A 72 -10.61 -2.00 -30.53
C LEU A 72 -11.10 -2.67 -29.23
N SER A 73 -12.15 -2.14 -28.62
CA SER A 73 -12.69 -2.60 -27.34
C SER A 73 -13.75 -3.69 -27.48
N THR A 74 -14.42 -3.77 -28.64
CA THR A 74 -15.47 -4.74 -28.91
C THR A 74 -15.03 -5.71 -29.99
N ASN A 75 -14.28 -6.74 -29.59
CA ASN A 75 -14.19 -7.94 -30.41
C ASN A 75 -15.13 -9.01 -29.82
N PRO A 76 -16.25 -9.34 -30.49
CA PRO A 76 -17.21 -10.33 -30.01
C PRO A 76 -16.58 -11.69 -29.67
N VAL A 77 -15.54 -12.10 -30.41
CA VAL A 77 -14.81 -13.36 -30.17
C VAL A 77 -13.97 -13.30 -28.89
N HIS A 78 -13.48 -12.12 -28.50
CA HIS A 78 -12.65 -11.95 -27.29
C HIS A 78 -13.45 -11.54 -26.05
N LEU A 79 -14.72 -11.17 -26.22
CA LEU A 79 -15.62 -10.81 -25.13
C LEU A 79 -16.55 -11.96 -24.70
N GLU A 80 -16.58 -13.06 -25.46
CA GLU A 80 -17.33 -14.26 -25.07
C GLU A 80 -16.76 -14.84 -23.75
N GLY A 81 -17.58 -14.87 -22.71
CA GLY A 81 -17.16 -15.30 -21.37
C GLY A 81 -16.34 -14.26 -20.58
N PHE A 82 -16.15 -13.04 -21.08
CA PHE A 82 -15.43 -12.01 -20.34
C PHE A 82 -16.27 -11.49 -19.17
N GLY A 83 -15.79 -11.69 -17.94
CA GLY A 83 -16.48 -11.22 -16.72
C GLY A 83 -17.63 -12.10 -16.23
N SER A 84 -17.86 -13.27 -16.83
CA SER A 84 -18.82 -14.26 -16.30
C SER A 84 -18.38 -14.79 -14.93
N ASP A 85 -17.06 -14.92 -14.74
CA ASP A 85 -16.47 -15.57 -13.57
C ASP A 85 -16.36 -14.62 -12.36
N SER A 86 -16.51 -13.31 -12.59
CA SER A 86 -16.39 -12.27 -11.56
C SER A 86 -17.73 -11.88 -10.91
N MET A 87 -18.86 -12.38 -11.40
CA MET A 87 -20.19 -12.06 -10.85
C MET A 87 -20.60 -12.89 -9.63
N GLY A 88 -19.84 -13.95 -9.29
CA GLY A 88 -20.17 -14.86 -8.19
C GLY A 88 -21.48 -15.61 -8.39
N HIS A 89 -21.65 -16.76 -7.71
CA HIS A 89 -22.95 -17.44 -7.70
C HIS A 89 -23.95 -16.57 -6.93
N ARG A 90 -24.91 -15.99 -7.65
CA ARG A 90 -26.12 -15.42 -7.07
C ARG A 90 -27.09 -16.52 -6.65
#